data_AF-A0A1I6W6V9-F1
#
_entry.id   AF-A0A1I6W6V9-F1
#
_cell.length_a   1.000
_cell.length_b   1.000
_cell.length_c   1.000
_cell.angle_alpha   90.00
_cell.angle_beta   90.00
_cell.angle_gamma   90.00
#
_symmetry.space_group_name_H-M   'P 1'
#
loop_
_entity.id
_entity.type
_entity.pdbx_description
1 polymer ?
#
loop_
_entity_poly.entity_id
_entity_poly.type
_entity_poly.pdbx_seq_one_letter_code
_entity_poly.pdbx_strand_id
1 'polypeptide(L)'
;MPPSLRTFLSVTDGWYGVGGWIELVRPCRKIDWLRNTASGERLIELYSEADRQDELADLFRNALMIAGGEDLWLLDPTDVRPDGEWAAHEFEPKYGEAERYADFSALFHASMLLMTEEG
;
A
#
# COMPACT_ATOMS: atom_id res chain seq x y z
N MET A 1 4.78 -12.82 2.24
CA MET A 1 4.77 -11.59 3.06
C MET A 1 6.21 -11.13 3.27
N PRO A 2 6.53 -9.88 2.90
CA PRO A 2 7.89 -9.36 2.94
C PRO A 2 8.47 -9.27 4.37
N PRO A 3 9.79 -9.42 4.54
CA PRO A 3 10.43 -9.46 5.86
C PRO A 3 10.16 -8.25 6.77
N SER A 4 10.21 -7.04 6.22
CA SER A 4 10.02 -5.78 6.95
C SER A 4 8.61 -5.67 7.56
N LEU A 5 7.57 -5.87 6.74
CA LEU A 5 6.18 -5.90 7.20
C LEU A 5 5.95 -7.00 8.24
N ARG A 6 6.53 -8.18 8.04
CA ARG A 6 6.41 -9.30 8.99
C ARG A 6 6.97 -8.93 10.36
N THR A 7 8.13 -8.31 10.39
CA THR A 7 8.82 -7.90 11.61
C THR A 7 8.06 -6.79 12.31
N PHE A 8 7.52 -5.83 11.56
CA PHE A 8 6.67 -4.78 12.11
C PHE A 8 5.43 -5.37 12.78
N LEU A 9 4.67 -6.19 12.05
CA LEU A 9 3.40 -6.75 12.54
C LEU A 9 3.58 -7.74 13.70
N SER A 10 4.72 -8.43 13.81
CA SER A 10 4.98 -9.31 14.94
C SER A 10 5.18 -8.55 16.26
N VAL A 11 5.50 -7.25 16.19
CA VAL A 11 5.70 -6.38 17.35
C VAL A 11 4.46 -5.53 17.62
N THR A 12 3.83 -4.98 16.58
CA THR A 12 2.78 -3.96 16.72
C THR A 12 1.36 -4.50 16.54
N ASP A 13 1.18 -5.53 15.72
CA ASP A 13 -0.12 -5.97 15.16
C ASP A 13 -0.98 -4.79 14.69
N GLY A 14 -0.37 -3.87 13.94
CA GLY A 14 -1.01 -2.67 13.38
C GLY A 14 -0.59 -1.39 14.10
N TRP A 15 -0.88 -0.24 13.48
CA TRP A 15 -0.45 1.06 14.01
C TRP A 15 -1.36 2.19 13.54
N TYR A 16 -1.85 2.98 14.50
CA TYR A 16 -2.68 4.16 14.25
C TYR A 16 -1.83 5.43 14.17
N GLY A 17 -2.20 6.36 13.29
CA GLY A 17 -1.55 7.67 13.20
C GLY A 17 -0.10 7.56 12.71
N VAL A 18 0.10 6.88 11.57
CA VAL A 18 1.41 6.70 10.94
C VAL A 18 1.89 7.99 10.25
N GLY A 19 0.96 8.86 9.83
CA GLY A 19 1.29 10.10 9.15
C GLY A 19 0.65 10.27 7.80
N GLY A 20 0.68 11.51 7.30
CA GLY A 20 0.02 11.90 6.06
C GLY A 20 -1.46 11.54 6.06
N TRP A 21 -1.94 10.96 4.97
CA TRP A 21 -3.34 10.61 4.75
C TRP A 21 -3.69 9.15 5.11
N ILE A 22 -2.81 8.49 5.89
CA ILE A 22 -2.98 7.11 6.37
C ILE A 22 -3.39 7.10 7.83
N GLU A 23 -4.59 6.59 8.09
CA GLU A 23 -5.13 6.50 9.45
C GLU A 23 -4.62 5.27 10.21
N LEU A 24 -4.45 4.14 9.50
CA LEU A 24 -4.15 2.84 10.10
C LEU A 24 -3.35 1.93 9.17
N VAL A 25 -2.17 1.50 9.63
CA VAL A 25 -1.56 0.24 9.15
C VAL A 25 -2.29 -0.92 9.81
N ARG A 26 -2.88 -1.78 8.99
CA ARG A 26 -3.85 -2.80 9.42
C ARG A 26 -3.20 -3.89 10.28
N PRO A 27 -3.90 -4.42 11.31
CA PRO A 27 -3.48 -5.62 12.02
C PRO A 27 -3.44 -6.82 11.06
N CYS A 28 -2.66 -7.86 11.39
CA CYS A 28 -2.46 -9.04 10.53
C CYS A 28 -3.76 -9.62 9.99
N ARG A 29 -4.76 -9.75 10.87
CA ARG A 29 -6.08 -10.34 10.57
C ARG A 29 -6.96 -9.50 9.63
N LYS A 30 -6.54 -8.28 9.28
CA LYS A 30 -7.27 -7.34 8.40
C LYS A 30 -6.51 -7.04 7.11
N ILE A 31 -5.30 -7.56 6.94
CA ILE A 31 -4.58 -7.48 5.67
C ILE A 31 -5.19 -8.48 4.71
N ASP A 32 -5.50 -8.02 3.50
CA ASP A 32 -6.04 -8.83 2.42
C ASP A 32 -5.59 -8.25 1.07
N TRP A 33 -5.78 -9.02 0.00
CA TRP A 33 -5.57 -8.56 -1.36
C TRP A 33 -6.53 -7.42 -1.68
N LEU A 34 -6.05 -6.39 -2.38
CA LEU A 34 -6.89 -5.25 -2.73
C LEU A 34 -8.13 -5.70 -3.52
N ARG A 35 -7.96 -6.62 -4.48
CA ARG A 35 -9.04 -7.26 -5.25
C ARG A 35 -10.13 -7.96 -4.44
N ASN A 36 -9.87 -8.31 -3.18
CA ASN A 36 -10.86 -8.94 -2.30
C ASN A 36 -11.70 -7.91 -1.53
N THR A 37 -11.46 -6.62 -1.75
CA THR A 37 -12.18 -5.51 -1.09
C THR A 37 -13.11 -4.84 -2.08
N ALA A 38 -14.26 -4.34 -1.59
CA ALA A 38 -15.23 -3.61 -2.42
C ALA A 38 -14.62 -2.31 -3.03
N SER A 39 -13.61 -1.72 -2.39
CA SER A 39 -12.88 -0.58 -2.96
C SER A 39 -11.95 -1.04 -4.08
N GLY A 40 -11.27 -2.16 -3.91
CA GLY A 40 -10.39 -2.73 -4.94
C GLY A 40 -11.13 -3.18 -6.18
N GLU A 41 -12.29 -3.83 -6.05
CA GLU A 41 -13.13 -4.20 -7.20
C GLU A 41 -13.48 -2.98 -8.07
N ARG A 42 -13.92 -1.88 -7.43
CA ARG A 42 -14.23 -0.62 -8.14
C ARG A 42 -13.01 0.02 -8.79
N LEU A 43 -11.86 0.00 -8.12
CA LEU A 43 -10.61 0.52 -8.69
C LEU A 43 -10.17 -0.33 -9.88
N ILE A 44 -10.25 -1.65 -9.79
CA ILE A 44 -9.89 -2.53 -10.90
C ILE A 44 -10.80 -2.27 -12.11
N GLU A 45 -12.11 -2.18 -11.91
CA GLU A 45 -13.06 -1.85 -12.98
C GLU A 45 -12.72 -0.51 -13.64
N LEU A 46 -12.61 0.56 -12.84
CA LEU A 46 -12.33 1.91 -13.31
C LEU A 46 -11.04 2.01 -14.13
N TYR A 47 -9.96 1.39 -13.66
CA TYR A 47 -8.65 1.49 -14.29
C TYR A 47 -8.45 0.47 -15.42
N SER A 48 -9.29 -0.57 -15.51
CA SER A 48 -9.31 -1.50 -16.67
C SER A 48 -9.95 -0.88 -17.90
N GLU A 49 -10.94 0.01 -17.72
CA GLU A 49 -11.65 0.65 -18.83
C GLU A 49 -10.92 1.88 -19.40
N ALA A 50 -9.97 2.43 -18.65
CA ALA A 50 -9.33 3.71 -18.97
C ALA A 50 -8.27 3.65 -20.10
N ASP A 51 -8.09 2.51 -20.78
CA ASP A 51 -7.23 2.25 -21.96
C ASP A 51 -5.76 2.73 -21.86
N ARG A 52 -5.31 3.20 -20.68
CA ARG A 52 -3.99 3.84 -20.47
C ARG A 52 -3.37 3.56 -19.09
N GLN A 53 -4.01 2.76 -18.25
CA GLN A 53 -3.55 2.47 -16.88
C GLN A 53 -3.57 0.97 -16.56
N ASP A 54 -3.21 0.13 -17.55
CA ASP A 54 -3.09 -1.31 -17.38
C ASP A 54 -2.14 -1.67 -16.22
N GLU A 55 -1.07 -0.91 -16.03
CA GLU A 55 -0.12 -1.09 -14.93
C GLU A 55 -0.77 -0.91 -13.55
N LEU A 56 -1.67 0.07 -13.39
CA LEU A 56 -2.40 0.27 -12.14
C LEU A 56 -3.46 -0.82 -11.95
N ALA A 57 -4.17 -1.20 -13.01
CA ALA A 57 -5.14 -2.29 -12.93
C ALA A 57 -4.45 -3.61 -12.53
N ASP A 58 -3.26 -3.89 -13.07
CA ASP A 58 -2.45 -5.05 -12.71
C ASP A 58 -1.92 -4.97 -11.28
N LEU A 59 -1.44 -3.80 -10.84
CA LEU A 59 -1.08 -3.57 -9.45
C LEU A 59 -2.26 -3.86 -8.53
N PHE A 60 -3.45 -3.32 -8.82
CA PHE A 60 -4.63 -3.50 -7.98
C PHE A 60 -5.14 -4.93 -7.92
N ARG A 61 -5.02 -5.67 -9.03
CA ARG A 61 -5.35 -7.11 -9.07
C ARG A 61 -4.40 -7.91 -8.19
N ASN A 62 -3.14 -7.51 -8.08
CA ASN A 62 -2.09 -8.35 -7.49
C ASN A 62 -1.64 -7.92 -6.10
N ALA A 63 -1.84 -6.67 -5.68
CA ALA A 63 -1.24 -6.16 -4.46
C ALA A 63 -2.02 -6.50 -3.18
N LEU A 64 -1.27 -6.65 -2.07
CA LEU A 64 -1.82 -6.66 -0.71
C LEU A 64 -2.09 -5.23 -0.24
N MET A 65 -3.28 -4.99 0.31
CA MET A 65 -3.61 -3.72 0.93
C MET A 65 -3.27 -3.74 2.43
N ILE A 66 -2.28 -2.95 2.83
CA ILE A 66 -1.72 -2.96 4.20
C ILE A 66 -2.14 -1.75 5.03
N ALA A 67 -2.49 -0.63 4.39
CA ALA A 67 -2.99 0.56 5.07
C ALA A 67 -4.05 1.26 4.21
N GLY A 68 -4.90 2.06 4.85
CA GLY A 68 -5.90 2.86 4.17
C GLY A 68 -6.34 4.08 4.98
N GLY A 69 -6.90 5.04 4.27
CA GLY A 69 -7.44 6.31 4.75
C GLY A 69 -8.01 7.06 3.53
N GLU A 70 -7.48 8.24 3.22
CA GLU A 70 -7.70 8.82 1.89
C GLU A 70 -6.82 8.15 0.83
N ASP A 71 -5.58 7.81 1.20
CA ASP A 71 -4.63 7.08 0.35
C ASP A 71 -4.56 5.59 0.76
N LEU A 72 -4.00 4.76 -0.13
CA LEU A 72 -3.85 3.32 0.08
C LEU A 72 -2.38 2.93 0.03
N TRP A 73 -1.97 2.06 0.96
CA TRP A 73 -0.66 1.40 0.87
C TRP A 73 -0.80 -0.02 0.37
N LEU A 74 -0.07 -0.30 -0.70
CA LEU A 74 -0.11 -1.55 -1.45
C LEU A 74 1.27 -2.20 -1.47
N LEU A 75 1.33 -3.53 -1.34
CA LEU A 75 2.56 -4.30 -1.55
C LEU A 75 2.39 -5.26 -2.71
N ASP A 76 3.26 -5.13 -3.72
CA ASP A 76 3.19 -5.89 -4.95
C ASP A 76 4.04 -7.17 -4.89
N PRO A 77 3.43 -8.38 -4.82
CA PRO A 77 4.17 -9.64 -4.83
C PRO A 77 4.79 -9.99 -6.18
N THR A 78 4.53 -9.22 -7.24
CA THR A 78 5.07 -9.45 -8.58
C THR A 78 6.41 -8.75 -8.80
N ASP A 79 6.72 -7.75 -7.98
CA ASP A 79 8.00 -7.03 -7.94
C ASP A 79 8.72 -7.34 -6.62
N VAL A 80 9.48 -8.45 -6.63
CA VAL A 80 10.20 -8.97 -5.46
C VAL A 80 11.70 -8.74 -5.62
N ARG A 81 12.29 -8.09 -4.63
CA ARG A 81 13.72 -7.80 -4.55
C ARG A 81 14.54 -9.02 -4.07
N PRO A 82 15.86 -9.05 -4.27
CA PRO A 82 16.72 -10.16 -3.84
C PRO A 82 16.71 -10.45 -2.33
N ASP A 83 16.36 -9.46 -1.50
CA ASP A 83 16.19 -9.59 -0.05
C ASP A 83 14.82 -10.17 0.36
N GLY A 84 13.93 -10.41 -0.60
CA GLY A 84 12.57 -10.89 -0.38
C GLY A 84 11.57 -9.79 -0.03
N GLU A 85 11.99 -8.52 -0.05
CA GLU A 85 11.07 -7.39 0.04
C GLU A 85 10.24 -7.25 -1.24
N TRP A 86 9.01 -6.77 -1.08
CA TRP A 86 8.09 -6.49 -2.18
C TRP A 86 8.09 -4.99 -2.40
N ALA A 87 7.99 -4.55 -3.65
CA ALA A 87 7.79 -3.13 -3.94
C ALA A 87 6.53 -2.64 -3.21
N ALA A 88 6.62 -1.42 -2.67
CA ALA A 88 5.53 -0.79 -1.96
C ALA A 88 5.02 0.39 -2.77
N HIS A 89 3.72 0.65 -2.71
CA HIS A 89 3.09 1.74 -3.44
C HIS A 89 2.17 2.52 -2.52
N GLU A 90 2.29 3.85 -2.57
CA GLU A 90 1.27 4.76 -2.09
C GLU A 90 0.39 5.15 -3.26
N PHE A 91 -0.87 4.72 -3.23
CA PHE A 91 -1.85 5.08 -4.23
C PHE A 91 -2.73 6.21 -3.73
N GLU A 92 -2.80 7.29 -4.51
CA GLU A 92 -3.59 8.48 -4.23
C GLU A 92 -4.84 8.51 -5.15
N PRO A 93 -6.02 8.07 -4.68
CA PRO A 93 -7.22 7.98 -5.52
C PRO A 93 -7.64 9.31 -6.17
N LYS A 94 -7.30 10.42 -5.50
CA LYS A 94 -7.56 11.79 -5.92
C LYS A 94 -6.79 12.21 -7.18
N TYR A 95 -5.61 11.63 -7.41
CA TYR A 95 -4.76 11.92 -8.57
C TYR A 95 -4.71 10.75 -9.55
N GLY A 96 -5.07 9.55 -9.08
CA GLY A 96 -4.95 8.33 -9.86
C GLY A 96 -3.50 7.95 -10.17
N GLU A 97 -2.62 8.28 -9.23
CA GLU A 97 -1.18 8.04 -9.30
C GLU A 97 -0.78 7.09 -8.17
N ALA A 98 0.24 6.27 -8.44
CA ALA A 98 0.84 5.38 -7.46
C ALA A 98 2.35 5.65 -7.38
N GLU A 99 2.80 6.24 -6.28
CA GLU A 99 4.22 6.43 -6.03
C GLU A 99 4.84 5.11 -5.57
N ARG A 100 5.93 4.69 -6.22
CA ARG A 100 6.62 3.43 -5.92
C ARG A 100 7.80 3.65 -4.99
N TYR A 101 7.84 2.85 -3.93
CA TYR A 101 8.90 2.74 -2.95
C TYR A 101 9.61 1.39 -3.07
N ALA A 102 10.84 1.34 -2.57
CA ALA A 102 11.66 0.14 -2.65
C ALA A 102 11.12 -1.04 -1.82
N ASP A 103 10.46 -0.75 -0.69
CA ASP A 103 9.86 -1.71 0.24
C ASP A 103 8.94 -1.00 1.26
N PHE A 104 8.31 -1.78 2.15
CA PHE A 104 7.44 -1.24 3.22
C PHE A 104 8.19 -0.31 4.18
N SER A 105 9.46 -0.59 4.50
CA SER A 105 10.23 0.24 5.43
C SER A 105 10.48 1.63 4.84
N ALA A 106 10.82 1.70 3.55
CA ALA A 106 11.02 2.96 2.85
C ALA A 106 9.74 3.81 2.83
N LEU A 107 8.60 3.20 2.47
CA LEU A 107 7.29 3.86 2.49
C LEU A 107 6.92 4.37 3.89
N PHE A 108 7.06 3.51 4.90
CA PHE A 108 6.72 3.86 6.28
C PHE A 108 7.55 5.04 6.79
N HIS A 109 8.86 5.04 6.53
CA HIS A 109 9.74 6.14 6.93
C HIS A 109 9.44 7.44 6.18
N ALA A 110 9.12 7.38 4.89
CA ALA A 110 8.72 8.55 4.11
C ALA A 110 7.46 9.21 4.72
N SER A 111 6.45 8.40 5.05
CA SER A 111 5.21 8.88 5.68
C SER A 111 5.40 9.49 7.07
N MET A 112 6.26 8.88 7.90
CA MET A 112 6.60 9.43 9.22
C MET A 112 7.31 10.78 9.13
N LEU A 113 8.11 11.03 8.10
CA LEU A 113 8.78 12.32 7.90
C LEU A 113 7.78 13.44 7.57
N LEU A 114 6.74 13.15 6.78
CA LEU A 114 5.67 14.11 6.49
C LEU A 114 4.95 14.59 7.77
N MET A 115 4.82 13.75 8.81
CA MET A 115 4.25 14.19 10.10
C MET A 115 5.12 15.23 10.82
N THR A 116 6.44 15.15 10.65
CA THR A 116 7.36 16.03 11.37
C THR A 116 7.52 17.40 10.74
N GLU A 117 7.14 17.56 9.48
CA GLU A 117 7.18 18.85 8.76
C GLU A 117 5.87 19.66 8.90
N GLU A 118 4.75 19.00 9.23
CA GLU A 118 3.45 19.63 9.46
C GLU A 118 3.19 20.00 10.95
N GLY A 119 4.16 19.75 11.84
CA GLY A 119 4.05 19.88 13.30
C GLY A 119 4.65 21.13 13.94
#